data_AF-A0A0Q8RII2-F1
#
_entry.id   AF-A0A0Q8RII2-F1
#
_cell.length_a   1.000
_cell.length_b   1.000
_cell.length_c   1.000
_cell.angle_alpha   90.00
_cell.angle_beta   90.00
_cell.angle_gamma   90.00
#
_symmetry.space_group_name_H-M   'P 1'
#
loop_
_entity.id
_entity.type
_entity.pdbx_description
1 polymer ?
#
loop_
_entity_poly.entity_id
_entity_poly.type
_entity_poly.pdbx_seq_one_letter_code
_entity_poly.pdbx_strand_id
1 'polypeptide(L)'
;MIDGELKPAQRARLHYLDQCLTWLGQANRRDLIERFGISNAQAAVDFRIYMERVRAPAPSYDPVRKTYVADRAHRGLEDTAEPPSLEAIYAQAHQDFSRLPGPTRQCPAPVMRELNQAIERRCFVEIDYVSMSSGRRDRQWIAPAHIASDGERLHVRAWSQDRNEWRDFLPVRVSNGSSFKMRPIEDTLPTDDDWETIVEIRLRPRADLTAEQKRAVRLEYGFEGDDIRFETRRALEFYIERRWGLDRPGARLERY
;
A
#
# COMPACT_ATOMS: atom_id res chain seq x y z
N MET A 1 -8.46 32.67 11.98
CA MET A 1 -9.30 32.81 10.77
C MET A 1 -8.42 32.98 9.54
N ILE A 2 -8.09 31.88 8.85
CA ILE A 2 -8.09 31.75 7.37
C ILE A 2 -8.39 30.27 7.12
N ASP A 3 -9.61 29.85 7.46
CA ASP A 3 -10.07 28.49 7.17
C ASP A 3 -10.88 28.53 5.86
N GLY A 4 -10.17 28.89 4.80
CA GLY A 4 -10.65 28.69 3.44
C GLY A 4 -10.20 27.30 3.04
N GLU A 5 -11.16 26.39 2.89
CA GLU A 5 -10.92 25.01 2.48
C GLU A 5 -10.02 25.01 1.23
N LEU A 6 -8.83 24.40 1.36
CA LEU A 6 -7.88 24.33 0.27
C LEU A 6 -8.49 23.57 -0.91
N LYS A 7 -8.52 24.21 -2.09
CA LYS A 7 -8.87 23.52 -3.33
C LYS A 7 -7.98 22.28 -3.51
N PRO A 8 -8.50 21.14 -4.00
CA PRO A 8 -7.74 19.89 -4.11
C PRO A 8 -6.38 20.04 -4.82
N ALA A 9 -6.33 20.83 -5.90
CA ALA A 9 -5.09 21.09 -6.62
C ALA A 9 -4.06 21.86 -5.79
N GLN A 10 -4.48 22.83 -4.96
CA GLN A 10 -3.57 23.57 -4.09
C GLN A 10 -3.09 22.70 -2.94
N ARG A 11 -4.01 21.94 -2.33
CA ARG A 11 -3.68 20.93 -1.32
C ARG A 11 -2.58 19.97 -1.80
N ALA A 12 -2.75 19.40 -3.00
CA ALA A 12 -1.74 18.51 -3.60
C ALA A 12 -0.35 19.16 -3.76
N ARG A 13 -0.30 20.45 -4.10
CA ARG A 13 0.96 21.20 -4.24
C ARG A 13 1.63 21.49 -2.90
N LEU A 14 0.86 21.86 -1.88
CA LEU A 14 1.39 22.04 -0.53
C LEU A 14 1.90 20.73 0.05
N HIS A 15 1.21 19.60 -0.18
CA HIS A 15 1.70 18.28 0.21
C HIS A 15 3.00 17.91 -0.47
N TYR A 16 3.14 18.17 -1.78
CA TYR A 16 4.40 17.91 -2.46
C TYR A 16 5.54 18.79 -1.92
N LEU A 17 5.27 20.06 -1.64
CA LEU A 17 6.25 20.94 -1.02
C LEU A 17 6.69 20.43 0.37
N ASP A 18 5.72 20.00 1.19
CA ASP A 18 5.96 19.37 2.49
C ASP A 18 6.85 18.14 2.38
N GLN A 19 6.61 17.30 1.38
CA GLN A 19 7.41 16.11 1.10
C GLN A 19 8.84 16.46 0.74
N CYS A 20 9.07 17.42 -0.17
CA CYS A 20 10.43 17.84 -0.51
C CYS A 20 11.19 18.35 0.72
N LEU A 21 10.55 19.17 1.56
CA LEU A 21 11.18 19.71 2.75
C LEU A 21 11.41 18.66 3.85
N THR A 22 10.47 17.72 4.02
CA THR A 22 10.59 16.62 4.99
C THR A 22 11.67 15.63 4.60
N TRP A 23 11.73 15.24 3.32
CA TRP A 23 12.53 14.11 2.87
C TRP A 23 13.84 14.50 2.21
N LEU A 24 13.84 15.57 1.42
CA LEU A 24 15.04 16.09 0.75
C LEU A 24 15.70 17.22 1.57
N GLY A 25 15.01 17.73 2.60
CA GLY A 25 15.50 18.83 3.43
C GLY A 25 15.48 20.19 2.75
N GLN A 26 14.99 20.29 1.51
CA GLN A 26 14.96 21.54 0.76
C GLN A 26 13.90 21.56 -0.34
N ALA A 27 13.45 22.75 -0.72
CA ALA A 27 12.55 22.95 -1.85
C ALA A 27 12.62 24.37 -2.41
N ASN A 28 12.39 24.51 -3.70
CA ASN A 28 12.30 25.78 -4.40
C ASN A 28 11.07 25.82 -5.35
N ARG A 29 10.79 26.99 -5.93
CA ARG A 29 9.59 27.18 -6.78
C ARG A 29 9.60 26.35 -8.06
N ARG A 30 10.78 26.06 -8.61
CA ARG A 30 10.94 25.25 -9.83
C ARG A 30 10.39 23.85 -9.62
N ASP A 31 10.53 23.29 -8.42
CA ASP A 31 10.00 21.96 -8.08
C ASP A 31 8.47 21.90 -8.29
N LEU A 32 7.75 22.97 -7.93
CA LEU A 32 6.29 23.06 -8.16
C LEU A 32 5.95 23.30 -9.63
N ILE A 33 6.73 24.14 -10.32
CA ILE A 33 6.51 24.47 -11.73
C ILE A 33 6.70 23.24 -12.60
N GLU A 34 7.81 22.50 -12.43
CA GLU A 34 8.12 21.32 -13.22
C GLU A 34 7.12 20.18 -12.96
N ARG A 35 6.71 19.98 -11.71
CA ARG A 35 5.77 18.90 -11.36
C ARG A 35 4.32 19.17 -11.75
N PHE A 36 3.84 20.41 -11.58
CA PHE A 36 2.42 20.74 -11.73
C PHE A 36 2.11 21.65 -12.92
N GLY A 37 3.11 22.11 -13.65
CA GLY A 37 2.93 23.01 -14.80
C GLY A 37 2.34 24.37 -14.44
N ILE A 38 2.53 24.82 -13.19
CA ILE A 38 1.97 26.10 -12.72
C ILE A 38 2.90 27.28 -13.02
N SER A 39 2.36 28.50 -12.97
CA SER A 39 3.17 29.72 -13.10
C SER A 39 4.04 29.97 -11.86
N ASN A 40 5.14 30.70 -12.04
CA ASN A 40 5.99 31.15 -10.92
C ASN A 40 5.22 31.98 -9.87
N ALA A 41 4.23 32.77 -10.30
CA ALA A 41 3.38 33.53 -9.39
C ALA A 41 2.53 32.60 -8.50
N GLN A 42 1.95 31.55 -9.08
CA GLN A 42 1.19 30.57 -8.32
C GLN A 42 2.10 29.78 -7.36
N ALA A 43 3.30 29.40 -7.80
CA ALA A 43 4.28 28.73 -6.95
C ALA A 43 4.68 29.60 -5.75
N ALA A 44 4.88 30.91 -5.95
CA ALA A 44 5.16 31.84 -4.86
C ALA A 44 4.02 31.95 -3.84
N VAL A 45 2.76 31.97 -4.32
CA VAL A 45 1.58 31.94 -3.45
C VAL A 45 1.52 30.66 -2.63
N ASP A 46 1.78 29.51 -3.25
CA ASP A 46 1.74 28.22 -2.55
C ASP A 46 2.86 28.11 -1.50
N PHE A 47 4.08 28.59 -1.79
CA PHE A 47 5.16 28.66 -0.79
C PHE A 47 4.79 29.53 0.42
N ARG A 48 4.22 30.71 0.20
CA ARG A 48 3.76 31.59 1.28
C ARG A 48 2.73 30.88 2.16
N ILE A 49 1.72 30.27 1.53
CA ILE A 49 0.66 29.54 2.22
C ILE A 49 1.22 28.35 2.99
N TYR A 50 2.21 27.65 2.44
CA TYR A 50 2.89 26.57 3.15
C TYR A 50 3.63 27.09 4.40
N MET A 51 4.40 28.18 4.29
CA MET A 51 5.11 28.78 5.43
C MET A 51 4.16 29.24 6.54
N GLU A 52 2.95 29.66 6.20
CA GLU A 52 1.90 30.05 7.16
C GLU A 52 1.28 28.86 7.91
N ARG A 53 1.39 27.65 7.35
CA ARG A 53 0.72 26.44 7.87
C ARG A 53 1.66 25.39 8.44
N VAL A 54 2.92 25.43 8.06
CA VAL A 54 3.93 24.47 8.52
C VAL A 54 4.19 24.66 10.01
N ARG A 55 4.40 23.54 10.71
CA ARG A 55 4.72 23.56 12.13
C ARG A 55 6.11 24.16 12.33
N ALA A 56 6.27 24.87 13.44
CA ALA A 56 7.58 25.38 13.82
C ALA A 56 8.55 24.22 14.14
N PRO A 57 9.85 24.33 13.82
CA PRO A 57 10.49 25.45 13.12
C PRO A 57 10.20 25.46 11.61
N ALA A 58 9.86 26.65 11.10
CA ALA A 58 9.62 26.85 9.67
C ALA A 58 10.95 26.79 8.90
N PRO A 59 10.95 26.26 7.66
CA PRO A 59 12.12 26.29 6.78
C PRO A 59 12.63 27.71 6.52
N SER A 60 13.94 27.87 6.46
CA SER A 60 14.61 29.15 6.19
C SER A 60 15.04 29.26 4.74
N TYR A 61 14.95 30.45 4.15
CA TYR A 61 15.43 30.68 2.79
C TYR A 61 16.95 30.88 2.76
N ASP A 62 17.65 30.07 1.97
CA ASP A 62 19.07 30.23 1.66
C ASP A 62 19.22 31.08 0.37
N PRO A 63 19.74 32.32 0.45
CA PRO A 63 19.85 33.21 -0.70
C PRO A 63 20.94 32.80 -1.69
N VAL A 64 21.94 32.03 -1.26
CA VAL A 64 23.05 31.55 -2.11
C VAL A 64 22.55 30.41 -2.98
N ARG A 65 21.87 29.44 -2.35
CA ARG A 65 21.28 28.28 -3.05
C ARG A 65 19.95 28.61 -3.74
N LYS A 66 19.34 29.74 -3.38
CA LYS A 66 18.02 30.19 -3.85
C LYS A 66 16.93 29.15 -3.58
N THR A 67 16.98 28.54 -2.41
CA THR A 67 16.08 27.45 -2.00
C THR A 67 15.67 27.61 -0.54
N TYR A 68 14.53 27.06 -0.16
CA TYR A 68 14.18 26.90 1.25
C TYR A 68 14.84 25.64 1.78
N VAL A 69 15.40 25.72 2.98
CA VAL A 69 16.07 24.63 3.68
C VAL A 69 15.32 24.35 4.97
N ALA A 70 14.93 23.10 5.16
CA ALA A 70 14.27 22.64 6.36
C ALA A 70 15.25 22.60 7.53
N ASP A 71 14.76 22.93 8.73
CA ASP A 71 15.52 22.77 9.96
C ASP A 71 15.66 21.28 10.32
N ARG A 72 16.65 20.92 11.16
CA ARG A 72 16.82 19.53 11.62
C ARG A 72 15.63 19.01 12.41
N ALA A 73 14.91 19.90 13.10
CA ALA A 73 13.70 19.58 13.85
C ALA A 73 12.43 19.88 13.04
N HIS A 74 12.52 19.99 11.71
CA HIS A 74 11.39 20.26 10.85
C HIS A 74 10.24 19.28 11.08
N ARG A 75 9.03 19.84 11.21
CA ARG A 75 7.79 19.10 11.30
C ARG A 75 6.91 19.57 10.16
N GLY A 76 6.56 18.66 9.25
CA GLY A 76 5.69 18.96 8.12
C GLY A 76 4.28 19.40 8.55
N LEU A 77 3.38 19.59 7.58
CA LEU A 77 1.98 19.96 7.83
C LEU A 77 1.27 18.92 8.74
N GLU A 78 0.21 19.34 9.44
CA GLU A 78 -0.58 18.44 10.29
C GLU A 78 -1.52 17.51 9.48
N ASP A 79 -2.02 18.01 8.35
CA ASP A 79 -3.06 17.34 7.53
C ASP A 79 -2.46 16.54 6.37
N THR A 80 -1.17 16.20 6.43
CA THR A 80 -0.54 15.35 5.41
C THR A 80 -0.97 13.91 5.61
N ALA A 81 -2.04 13.52 4.91
CA ALA A 81 -2.29 12.13 4.55
C ALA A 81 -0.98 11.51 4.04
N GLU A 82 -0.67 10.31 4.53
CA GLU A 82 0.64 9.65 4.47
C GLU A 82 1.51 10.13 3.30
N PRO A 83 2.66 10.77 3.57
CA PRO A 83 3.50 11.24 2.49
C PRO A 83 3.89 10.06 1.60
N PRO A 84 3.91 10.21 0.25
CA PRO A 84 4.47 9.22 -0.63
C PRO A 84 5.85 8.85 -0.12
N SER A 85 6.13 7.55 -0.10
CA SER A 85 7.38 6.99 0.40
C SER A 85 8.58 7.77 -0.15
N LEU A 86 9.60 7.96 0.68
CA LEU A 86 10.90 8.51 0.28
C LEU A 86 11.38 7.97 -1.08
N GLU A 87 11.18 6.66 -1.32
CA GLU A 87 11.48 5.99 -2.59
C GLU A 87 10.81 6.63 -3.81
N ALA A 88 9.55 7.04 -3.71
CA ALA A 88 8.82 7.66 -4.82
C ALA A 88 9.37 9.04 -5.16
N ILE A 89 9.85 9.78 -4.15
CA ILE A 89 10.49 11.08 -4.34
C ILE A 89 11.86 10.87 -4.99
N TYR A 90 12.66 9.93 -4.48
CA TYR A 90 13.97 9.61 -5.05
C TYR A 90 13.88 9.08 -6.48
N ALA A 91 12.94 8.19 -6.78
CA ALA A 91 12.72 7.66 -8.13
C ALA A 91 12.35 8.76 -9.14
N GLN A 92 11.82 9.90 -8.68
CA GLN A 92 11.48 11.04 -9.53
C GLN A 92 12.64 12.05 -9.63
N ALA A 93 13.37 12.27 -8.54
CA ALA A 93 14.40 13.30 -8.45
C ALA A 93 15.81 12.81 -8.86
N HIS A 94 16.09 11.52 -8.73
CA HIS A 94 17.44 10.98 -8.87
C HIS A 94 17.48 9.80 -9.86
N GLN A 95 18.15 10.03 -11.00
CA GLN A 95 18.32 9.02 -12.04
C GLN A 95 19.17 7.82 -11.57
N ASP A 96 20.02 8.01 -10.56
CA ASP A 96 20.90 6.98 -9.98
C ASP A 96 20.24 6.20 -8.82
N PHE A 97 18.95 6.42 -8.55
CA PHE A 97 18.24 5.65 -7.53
C PHE A 97 18.12 4.18 -7.95
N SER A 98 18.85 3.30 -7.26
CA SER A 98 18.78 1.87 -7.50
C SER A 98 17.62 1.25 -6.73
N ARG A 99 16.68 0.66 -7.46
CA ARG A 99 15.57 -0.11 -6.91
C ARG A 99 15.68 -1.54 -7.39
N LEU A 100 15.44 -2.51 -6.51
CA LEU A 100 15.24 -3.89 -6.93
C LEU A 100 14.09 -3.92 -7.96
N PRO A 101 14.27 -4.57 -9.13
CA PRO A 101 13.18 -4.72 -10.07
C PRO A 101 12.09 -5.55 -9.39
N GLY A 102 10.94 -4.92 -9.13
CA GLY A 102 9.75 -5.65 -8.75
C GLY A 102 9.26 -6.46 -9.94
N PRO A 103 8.72 -7.67 -9.77
CA PRO A 103 8.00 -8.32 -10.85
C PRO A 103 6.91 -7.35 -11.34
N THR A 104 6.73 -7.21 -12.67
CA THR A 104 5.62 -6.44 -13.23
C THR A 104 4.32 -7.13 -12.87
N ARG A 105 3.76 -6.76 -11.72
CA ARG A 105 2.52 -7.36 -11.21
C ARG A 105 1.37 -6.77 -12.00
N GLN A 106 1.06 -7.42 -13.12
CA GLN A 106 -0.08 -7.07 -13.94
C GLN A 106 -1.33 -7.40 -13.13
N CYS A 107 -2.05 -6.35 -12.74
CA CYS A 107 -3.44 -6.44 -12.35
C CYS A 107 -4.25 -6.18 -13.64
N PRO A 108 -4.67 -7.23 -14.38
CA PRO A 108 -5.35 -7.03 -15.65
C PRO A 108 -6.68 -6.31 -15.43
N ALA A 109 -6.72 -5.02 -15.80
CA ALA A 109 -7.92 -4.19 -15.63
C ALA A 109 -9.19 -4.80 -16.25
N PRO A 110 -9.15 -5.50 -17.41
CA PRO A 110 -10.33 -6.19 -17.93
C PRO A 110 -10.84 -7.29 -17.00
N VAL A 111 -9.96 -8.16 -16.50
CA VAL A 111 -10.33 -9.23 -15.55
C VAL A 111 -10.93 -8.64 -14.28
N MET A 112 -10.26 -7.64 -13.69
CA MET A 112 -10.74 -7.02 -12.46
C MET A 112 -12.11 -6.38 -12.62
N ARG A 113 -12.40 -5.81 -13.79
CA ARG A 113 -13.72 -5.23 -14.08
C ARG A 113 -14.82 -6.29 -14.01
N GLU A 114 -14.58 -7.46 -14.58
CA GLU A 114 -15.55 -8.57 -14.56
C GLU A 114 -15.69 -9.18 -13.17
N LEU A 115 -14.59 -9.36 -12.44
CA LEU A 115 -14.63 -9.86 -11.06
C LEU A 115 -15.35 -8.89 -10.11
N ASN A 116 -15.11 -7.58 -10.22
CA ASN A 116 -15.83 -6.59 -9.42
C ASN A 116 -17.33 -6.58 -9.76
N GLN A 117 -17.70 -6.65 -11.04
CA GLN A 117 -19.11 -6.76 -11.42
C GLN A 117 -19.77 -8.01 -10.83
N ALA A 118 -19.06 -9.14 -10.78
CA ALA A 118 -19.57 -10.36 -10.17
C ALA A 118 -19.74 -10.24 -8.64
N ILE A 119 -18.81 -9.57 -7.95
CA ILE A 119 -18.92 -9.25 -6.52
C ILE A 119 -20.16 -8.38 -6.26
N GLU A 120 -20.30 -7.27 -6.99
CA GLU A 120 -21.41 -6.33 -6.85
C GLU A 120 -22.77 -7.00 -7.12
N ARG A 121 -22.83 -7.88 -8.12
CA ARG A 121 -24.04 -8.64 -8.47
C ARG A 121 -24.27 -9.87 -7.61
N ARG A 122 -23.34 -10.21 -6.71
CA ARG A 122 -23.35 -11.44 -5.90
C ARG A 122 -23.66 -12.67 -6.74
N CYS A 123 -22.91 -12.86 -7.81
CA CYS A 123 -23.16 -13.92 -8.79
C CYS A 123 -21.93 -14.80 -9.01
N PHE A 124 -22.17 -15.99 -9.57
CA PHE A 124 -21.10 -16.82 -10.09
C PHE A 124 -20.56 -16.21 -11.39
N VAL A 125 -19.25 -16.30 -11.61
CA VAL A 125 -18.56 -15.93 -12.86
C VAL A 125 -17.67 -17.09 -13.33
N GLU A 126 -17.73 -17.39 -14.62
CA GLU A 126 -16.89 -18.41 -15.25
C GLU A 126 -15.53 -17.83 -15.64
N ILE A 127 -14.45 -18.45 -15.16
CA ILE A 127 -13.07 -18.06 -15.43
C ILE A 127 -12.25 -19.23 -15.98
N ASP A 128 -11.32 -18.93 -16.89
CA ASP A 128 -10.23 -19.83 -17.26
C ASP A 128 -9.03 -19.52 -16.35
N TYR A 129 -8.78 -20.41 -15.39
CA TYR A 129 -7.73 -20.17 -14.39
C TYR A 129 -6.53 -21.11 -14.59
N VAL A 130 -5.32 -20.56 -14.54
CA VAL A 130 -4.09 -21.36 -14.54
C VAL A 130 -3.73 -21.77 -13.12
N SER A 131 -3.96 -23.04 -12.78
CA SER A 131 -3.54 -23.60 -11.48
C SER A 131 -2.03 -23.86 -11.44
N MET A 132 -1.38 -23.61 -10.30
CA MET A 132 0.02 -24.00 -10.10
C MET A 132 0.21 -25.49 -9.86
N SER A 133 -0.76 -26.18 -9.25
CA SER A 133 -0.59 -27.58 -8.86
C SER A 133 -0.75 -28.54 -10.04
N SER A 134 -1.58 -28.19 -11.02
CA SER A 134 -1.84 -29.02 -12.21
C SER A 134 -1.27 -28.43 -13.50
N GLY A 135 -0.94 -27.14 -13.54
CA GLY A 135 -0.55 -26.42 -14.77
C GLY A 135 -1.66 -26.33 -15.83
N ARG A 136 -2.84 -26.90 -15.56
CA ARG A 136 -3.98 -26.91 -16.47
C ARG A 136 -4.75 -25.61 -16.39
N ARG A 137 -5.27 -25.19 -17.55
CA ARG A 137 -6.28 -24.15 -17.67
C ARG A 137 -7.63 -24.83 -17.48
N ASP A 138 -8.14 -24.74 -16.28
CA ASP A 138 -9.43 -25.33 -15.94
C ASP A 138 -10.48 -24.21 -15.95
N ARG A 139 -11.53 -24.41 -16.74
CA ARG A 139 -12.76 -23.62 -16.64
C ARG A 139 -13.40 -23.92 -15.32
N GLN A 140 -13.69 -22.88 -14.56
CA GLN A 140 -14.33 -23.03 -13.27
C GLN A 140 -15.28 -21.87 -13.00
N TRP A 141 -16.33 -22.17 -12.25
CA TRP A 141 -17.25 -21.18 -11.73
C TRP A 141 -16.82 -20.80 -10.32
N ILE A 142 -16.64 -19.50 -10.11
CA ILE A 142 -16.36 -18.95 -8.79
C ILE A 142 -17.40 -17.89 -8.44
N ALA A 143 -17.74 -17.77 -7.15
CA ALA A 143 -18.52 -16.65 -6.65
C ALA A 143 -17.58 -15.73 -5.84
N PRO A 144 -17.02 -14.67 -6.47
CA PRO A 144 -16.12 -13.76 -5.78
C PRO A 144 -16.88 -12.93 -4.75
N ALA A 145 -16.27 -12.75 -3.58
CA ALA A 145 -16.87 -12.03 -2.47
C ALA A 145 -16.02 -10.83 -2.03
N HIS A 146 -14.70 -10.99 -1.99
CA HIS A 146 -13.80 -9.94 -1.48
C HIS A 146 -12.50 -9.82 -2.27
N ILE A 147 -11.90 -8.64 -2.19
CA ILE A 147 -10.54 -8.37 -2.69
C ILE A 147 -9.63 -8.14 -1.49
N ALA A 148 -8.50 -8.83 -1.46
CA ALA A 148 -7.46 -8.66 -0.45
C ALA A 148 -6.13 -8.27 -1.10
N SER A 149 -5.26 -7.61 -0.34
CA SER A 149 -3.88 -7.35 -0.73
C SER A 149 -2.97 -8.00 0.30
N ASP A 150 -1.99 -8.79 -0.16
CA ASP A 150 -0.87 -9.22 0.69
C ASP A 150 0.24 -8.14 0.75
N GLY A 151 -0.06 -6.95 0.23
CA GLY A 151 0.82 -5.81 0.04
C GLY A 151 1.88 -6.00 -1.05
N GLU A 152 1.84 -7.11 -1.78
CA GLU A 152 2.56 -7.30 -3.03
C GLU A 152 1.60 -7.49 -4.20
N ARG A 153 0.58 -8.33 -4.03
CA ARG A 153 -0.38 -8.80 -5.03
C ARG A 153 -1.80 -8.64 -4.49
N LEU A 154 -2.73 -8.45 -5.42
CA LEU A 154 -4.15 -8.58 -5.13
C LEU A 154 -4.57 -10.04 -5.23
N HIS A 155 -5.47 -10.43 -4.33
CA HIS A 155 -6.14 -11.72 -4.27
C HIS A 155 -7.65 -11.48 -4.28
N VAL A 156 -8.38 -12.39 -4.88
CA VAL A 156 -9.84 -12.41 -4.88
C VAL A 156 -10.28 -13.61 -4.09
N ARG A 157 -10.89 -13.37 -2.92
CA ARG A 157 -11.50 -14.40 -2.09
C ARG A 157 -12.84 -14.79 -2.72
N ALA A 158 -12.99 -16.05 -3.09
CA ALA A 158 -14.16 -16.55 -3.79
C ALA A 158 -14.53 -17.98 -3.40
N TRP A 159 -15.81 -18.30 -3.44
CA TRP A 159 -16.29 -19.67 -3.33
C TRP A 159 -16.01 -20.39 -4.65
N SER A 160 -15.25 -21.48 -4.60
CA SER A 160 -14.98 -22.34 -5.76
C SER A 160 -16.05 -23.42 -5.86
N GLN A 161 -16.83 -23.42 -6.94
CA GLN A 161 -17.87 -24.44 -7.12
C GLN A 161 -17.28 -25.85 -7.26
N ASP A 162 -16.18 -25.99 -8.00
CA ASP A 162 -15.57 -27.31 -8.27
C ASP A 162 -14.92 -27.92 -7.02
N ARG A 163 -14.64 -27.12 -6.00
CA ARG A 163 -13.99 -27.53 -4.75
C ARG A 163 -14.89 -27.45 -3.54
N ASN A 164 -16.03 -26.78 -3.65
CA ASN A 164 -16.96 -26.50 -2.55
C ASN A 164 -16.23 -25.91 -1.32
N GLU A 165 -15.37 -24.93 -1.55
CA GLU A 165 -14.63 -24.25 -0.49
C GLU A 165 -14.28 -22.80 -0.88
N TRP A 166 -14.02 -21.97 0.13
CA TRP A 166 -13.52 -20.60 -0.04
C TRP A 166 -12.02 -20.59 -0.31
N ARG A 167 -11.59 -19.89 -1.37
CA ARG A 167 -10.19 -19.85 -1.80
C ARG A 167 -9.78 -18.47 -2.30
N ASP A 168 -8.47 -18.25 -2.33
CA ASP A 168 -7.86 -17.06 -2.90
C ASP A 168 -7.42 -17.28 -4.35
N PHE A 169 -7.89 -16.42 -5.23
CA PHE A 169 -7.56 -16.41 -6.65
C PHE A 169 -6.71 -15.20 -6.99
N LEU A 170 -5.53 -15.43 -7.55
CA LEU A 170 -4.71 -14.37 -8.15
C LEU A 170 -5.30 -13.91 -9.49
N PRO A 171 -5.71 -12.63 -9.64
CA PRO A 171 -6.31 -12.13 -10.89
C PRO A 171 -5.40 -12.26 -12.12
N VAL A 172 -4.08 -12.15 -11.92
CA VAL A 172 -3.08 -12.30 -12.99
C VAL A 172 -3.07 -13.71 -13.62
N ARG A 173 -3.66 -14.71 -12.96
CA ARG A 173 -3.77 -16.09 -13.46
C ARG A 173 -5.09 -16.39 -14.16
N VAL A 174 -6.01 -15.43 -14.16
CA VAL A 174 -7.24 -15.51 -14.94
C VAL A 174 -6.91 -15.09 -16.37
N SER A 175 -7.28 -15.92 -17.35
CA SER A 175 -7.12 -15.57 -18.76
C SER A 175 -7.95 -14.35 -19.10
N ASN A 176 -7.36 -13.38 -19.80
CA ASN A 176 -8.11 -12.26 -20.41
C ASN A 176 -9.17 -12.74 -21.41
N GLY A 177 -9.00 -13.96 -21.96
CA GLY A 177 -9.96 -14.58 -22.87
C GLY A 177 -11.02 -15.46 -22.19
N SER A 178 -11.15 -15.39 -20.86
CA SER A 178 -12.23 -16.11 -20.15
C SER A 178 -13.59 -15.64 -20.65
N SER A 179 -14.60 -16.50 -20.56
CA SER A 179 -15.95 -16.15 -21.01
C SER A 179 -16.61 -15.07 -20.14
N PHE A 180 -16.25 -15.02 -18.84
CA PHE A 180 -16.86 -14.17 -17.82
C PHE A 180 -18.38 -14.24 -17.80
N LYS A 181 -18.95 -15.38 -18.23
CA LYS A 181 -20.39 -15.61 -18.11
C LYS A 181 -20.76 -15.51 -16.65
N MET A 182 -21.82 -14.76 -16.38
CA MET A 182 -22.35 -14.59 -15.03
C MET A 182 -23.67 -15.34 -14.90
N ARG A 183 -23.89 -15.96 -13.74
CA ARG A 183 -25.18 -16.56 -13.39
C ARG A 183 -25.50 -16.33 -11.92
N PRO A 184 -26.78 -16.21 -11.54
CA PRO A 184 -27.16 -16.02 -10.16
C PRO A 184 -26.68 -17.18 -9.27
N ILE A 185 -26.48 -16.88 -8.00
CA ILE A 185 -26.31 -17.90 -6.96
C ILE A 185 -27.73 -18.29 -6.53
N GLU A 186 -28.12 -19.53 -6.79
CA GLU A 186 -29.48 -20.04 -6.48
C GLU A 186 -29.60 -20.44 -5.00
N ASP A 187 -28.56 -21.09 -4.46
CA ASP A 187 -28.48 -21.52 -3.07
C ASP A 187 -27.68 -20.53 -2.21
N THR A 188 -27.95 -20.50 -0.91
CA THR A 188 -27.11 -19.72 0.00
C THR A 188 -25.73 -20.36 0.09
N LEU A 189 -24.67 -19.59 -0.19
CA LEU A 189 -23.30 -20.07 -0.03
C LEU A 189 -22.96 -20.26 1.46
N PRO A 190 -22.12 -21.25 1.82
CA PRO A 190 -21.62 -21.39 3.18
C PRO A 190 -20.87 -20.13 3.63
N THR A 191 -20.96 -19.81 4.92
CA THR A 191 -20.18 -18.71 5.52
C THR A 191 -18.68 -18.97 5.36
N ASP A 192 -17.93 -17.93 5.02
CA ASP A 192 -16.46 -17.96 5.02
C ASP A 192 -15.94 -17.65 6.42
N ASP A 193 -15.93 -18.66 7.30
CA ASP A 193 -15.52 -18.45 8.70
C ASP A 193 -14.10 -17.88 8.82
N ASP A 194 -13.19 -18.24 7.91
CA ASP A 194 -11.82 -17.69 7.89
C ASP A 194 -11.80 -16.21 7.52
N TRP A 195 -12.69 -15.78 6.62
CA TRP A 195 -12.80 -14.39 6.27
C TRP A 195 -13.48 -13.58 7.36
N GLU A 196 -14.58 -14.08 7.92
CA GLU A 196 -15.37 -13.36 8.93
C GLU A 196 -14.66 -13.29 10.30
N THR A 197 -13.72 -14.19 10.58
CA THR A 197 -12.94 -14.16 11.81
C THR A 197 -11.80 -13.15 11.73
N ILE A 198 -11.80 -12.16 12.64
CA ILE A 198 -10.63 -11.32 12.92
C ILE A 198 -9.75 -12.00 13.98
N VAL A 199 -8.45 -12.06 13.72
CA VAL A 199 -7.44 -12.62 14.63
C VAL A 199 -6.42 -11.54 15.00
N GLU A 200 -6.01 -11.52 16.27
CA GLU A 200 -4.89 -10.70 16.74
C GLU A 200 -3.58 -11.46 16.50
N ILE A 201 -2.66 -10.82 15.78
CA ILE A 201 -1.30 -11.31 15.57
C ILE A 201 -0.38 -10.59 16.53
N ARG A 202 0.35 -11.37 17.33
CA ARG A 202 1.31 -10.87 18.30
C ARG A 202 2.71 -11.36 17.94
N LEU A 203 3.65 -10.42 17.82
CA LEU A 203 5.01 -10.70 17.40
C LEU A 203 6.01 -10.12 18.38
N ARG A 204 7.08 -10.87 18.64
CA ARG A 204 8.22 -10.44 19.45
C ARG A 204 9.54 -10.78 18.75
N PRO A 205 10.65 -10.14 19.13
CA PRO A 205 11.97 -10.62 18.74
C PRO A 205 12.17 -12.06 19.20
N ARG A 206 12.79 -12.91 18.38
CA ARG A 206 12.99 -14.32 18.73
C ARG A 206 13.67 -14.52 20.07
N ALA A 207 13.24 -15.54 20.80
CA ALA A 207 13.73 -15.80 22.15
C ALA A 207 15.24 -16.09 22.21
N ASP A 208 15.78 -16.73 21.17
CA ASP A 208 17.18 -17.15 21.03
C ASP A 208 18.17 -16.01 20.73
N LEU A 209 17.67 -14.80 20.45
CA LEU A 209 18.51 -13.61 20.23
C LEU A 209 19.09 -13.05 21.54
N THR A 210 20.31 -12.51 21.45
CA THR A 210 20.93 -11.76 22.56
C THR A 210 20.15 -10.47 22.87
N ALA A 211 20.37 -9.89 24.05
CA ALA A 211 19.71 -8.64 24.43
C ALA A 211 19.98 -7.49 23.44
N GLU A 212 21.20 -7.39 22.92
CA GLU A 212 21.59 -6.38 21.94
C GLU A 212 20.91 -6.62 20.58
N GLN A 213 20.85 -7.87 20.12
CA GLN A 213 20.15 -8.23 18.89
C GLN A 213 18.64 -7.93 19.00
N LYS A 214 18.02 -8.26 20.14
CA LYS A 214 16.61 -7.93 20.39
C LYS A 214 16.36 -6.43 20.36
N ARG A 215 17.29 -5.60 20.83
CA ARG A 215 17.19 -4.13 20.73
C ARG A 215 17.28 -3.65 19.28
N ALA A 216 18.20 -4.20 18.49
CA ALA A 216 18.32 -3.87 17.07
C ALA A 216 17.05 -4.25 16.28
N VAL A 217 16.50 -5.45 16.52
CA VAL A 217 15.23 -5.90 15.92
C VAL A 217 14.08 -4.98 16.31
N ARG A 218 13.99 -4.59 17.59
CA ARG A 218 12.95 -3.66 18.04
C ARG A 218 13.01 -2.32 17.31
N LEU A 219 14.21 -1.77 17.11
CA LEU A 219 14.40 -0.52 16.37
C LEU A 219 14.01 -0.67 14.90
N GLU A 220 14.44 -1.74 14.24
CA GLU A 220 14.19 -1.98 12.81
C GLU A 220 12.70 -2.12 12.48
N TYR A 221 11.97 -2.83 13.34
CA TYR A 221 10.54 -3.08 13.15
C TYR A 221 9.65 -2.05 13.85
N GLY A 222 10.23 -1.00 14.45
CA GLY A 222 9.47 0.10 15.04
C GLY A 222 8.65 -0.28 16.28
N PHE A 223 9.18 -1.14 17.13
CA PHE A 223 8.49 -1.51 18.38
C PHE A 223 8.37 -0.29 19.32
N GLU A 224 7.14 0.04 19.71
CA GLU A 224 6.87 1.03 20.77
C GLU A 224 6.89 0.40 22.18
N GLY A 225 6.84 -0.94 22.26
CA GLY A 225 6.85 -1.71 23.50
C GLY A 225 7.62 -3.03 23.35
N ASP A 226 7.19 -4.05 24.08
CA ASP A 226 7.83 -5.37 24.04
C ASP A 226 7.39 -6.24 22.85
N ASP A 227 6.17 -6.02 22.36
CA ASP A 227 5.57 -6.74 21.25
C ASP A 227 4.90 -5.82 20.24
N ILE A 228 4.80 -6.31 19.00
CA ILE A 228 3.96 -5.73 17.95
C ILE A 228 2.65 -6.50 17.96
N ARG A 229 1.53 -5.77 17.97
CA ARG A 229 0.17 -6.32 17.87
C ARG A 229 -0.59 -5.67 16.74
N PHE A 230 -1.31 -6.46 15.96
CA PHE A 230 -2.23 -5.97 14.95
C PHE A 230 -3.28 -7.02 14.63
N GLU A 231 -4.41 -6.57 14.11
CA GLU A 231 -5.52 -7.43 13.73
C GLU A 231 -5.55 -7.67 12.22
N THR A 232 -5.97 -8.88 11.82
CA THR A 232 -6.24 -9.21 10.42
C THR A 232 -7.34 -10.25 10.30
N ARG A 233 -7.84 -10.50 9.09
CA ARG A 233 -8.74 -11.63 8.84
C ARG A 233 -7.95 -12.94 8.89
N ARG A 234 -8.52 -14.00 9.49
CA ARG A 234 -7.85 -15.31 9.59
C ARG A 234 -7.42 -15.85 8.22
N ALA A 235 -8.25 -15.63 7.19
CA ALA A 235 -7.92 -15.95 5.80
C ALA A 235 -6.59 -15.33 5.29
N LEU A 236 -6.15 -14.21 5.90
CA LEU A 236 -4.94 -13.50 5.50
C LEU A 236 -3.71 -13.81 6.35
N GLU A 237 -3.86 -14.59 7.42
CA GLU A 237 -2.81 -14.87 8.40
C GLU A 237 -1.54 -15.47 7.76
N PHE A 238 -1.71 -16.38 6.80
CA PHE A 238 -0.59 -17.05 6.13
C PHE A 238 0.24 -16.10 5.26
N TYR A 239 -0.36 -15.02 4.74
CA TYR A 239 0.37 -14.04 3.92
C TYR A 239 1.34 -13.22 4.78
N ILE A 240 0.99 -12.97 6.05
CA ILE A 240 1.87 -12.28 6.99
C ILE A 240 3.12 -13.10 7.23
N GLU A 241 2.96 -14.39 7.54
CA GLU A 241 4.10 -15.30 7.77
C GLU A 241 5.05 -15.30 6.58
N ARG A 242 4.49 -15.47 5.38
CA ARG A 242 5.26 -15.52 4.13
C ARG A 242 5.97 -14.21 3.83
N ARG A 243 5.30 -13.07 4.06
CA ARG A 243 5.81 -11.72 3.75
C ARG A 243 6.89 -11.31 4.75
N TRP A 244 6.67 -11.59 6.03
CA TRP A 244 7.60 -11.21 7.10
C TRP A 244 8.67 -12.29 7.33
N GLY A 245 8.57 -13.41 6.61
CA GLY A 245 9.53 -14.51 6.66
C GLY A 245 9.61 -15.16 8.04
N LEU A 246 8.50 -15.19 8.78
CA LEU A 246 8.45 -15.70 10.16
C LEU A 246 8.80 -17.18 10.25
N ASP A 247 8.55 -17.92 9.17
CA ASP A 247 8.77 -19.36 9.00
C ASP A 247 10.17 -19.71 8.46
N ARG A 248 10.98 -18.72 8.09
CA ARG A 248 12.27 -18.95 7.42
C ARG A 248 13.43 -19.11 8.41
N PRO A 249 14.45 -19.91 8.05
CA PRO A 249 15.72 -19.90 8.77
C PRO A 249 16.28 -18.47 8.83
N GLY A 250 16.65 -18.01 10.03
CA GLY A 250 17.12 -16.64 10.25
C GLY A 250 16.02 -15.59 10.40
N ALA A 251 14.74 -15.99 10.53
CA ALA A 251 13.69 -15.10 11.00
C ALA A 251 14.14 -14.39 12.29
N ARG A 252 13.77 -13.12 12.47
CA ARG A 252 14.12 -12.33 13.66
C ARG A 252 12.94 -12.06 14.58
N LEU A 253 11.74 -12.37 14.09
CA LEU A 253 10.49 -12.29 14.82
C LEU A 253 9.87 -13.68 14.96
N GLU A 254 9.10 -13.88 16.03
CA GLU A 254 8.28 -15.06 16.28
C GLU A 254 6.91 -14.68 16.83
N ARG A 255 5.92 -15.55 16.59
CA ARG A 255 4.63 -15.49 17.27
C ARG A 255 4.71 -16.07 18.67
N TYR A 256 3.85 -15.61 19.57
CA TYR A 256 3.76 -16.10 20.94
C TYR A 256 2.37 -15.90 21.55
#